data_AF-A0A8T1QKK5-F1
#
_entry.id   AF-A0A8T1QKK5-F1
#
_cell.length_a   1.000
_cell.length_b   1.000
_cell.length_c   1.000
_cell.angle_alpha   90.00
_cell.angle_beta   90.00
_cell.angle_gamma   90.00
#
_symmetry.space_group_name_H-M   'P 1'
#
loop_
_entity.id
_entity.type
_entity.pdbx_description
1 polymer ?
#
loop_
_entity_poly.entity_id
_entity_poly.type
_entity_poly.pdbx_seq_one_letter_code
_entity_poly.pdbx_strand_id
1 'polypeptide(L)'
;MQEKRMSPDFVLCIGDDRSDEDMFEVIISSMAGPSIAPRAEVFACTVCRKPSKAKYYLDDTVEIVRLMQGLAAVSEQTVSG
;
A
#
# COMPACT_ATOMS: atom_id res chain seq x y z
N MET A 1 7.42 -6.33 -28.45
CA MET A 1 6.14 -6.37 -27.71
C MET A 1 6.17 -5.18 -26.75
N GLN A 2 5.28 -4.19 -26.90
CA GLN A 2 5.11 -3.18 -25.85
C GLN A 2 4.20 -3.81 -24.81
N GLU A 3 4.74 -4.15 -23.65
CA GLU A 3 3.91 -4.43 -22.48
C GLU A 3 3.12 -3.17 -22.19
N LYS A 4 1.79 -3.31 -22.15
CA LYS A 4 0.90 -2.23 -21.71
C LYS A 4 1.25 -1.97 -20.24
N ARG A 5 2.11 -0.99 -19.98
CA ARG A 5 2.42 -0.53 -18.61
C ARG A 5 1.10 -0.11 -17.97
N MET A 6 0.53 -0.99 -17.15
CA MET A 6 -0.57 -0.62 -16.26
C MET A 6 0.04 0.22 -15.13
N SER A 7 -0.43 1.45 -14.99
CA SER A 7 -0.20 2.25 -13.79
C SER A 7 -1.02 1.64 -12.65
N PRO A 8 -0.44 1.39 -11.46
CA PRO A 8 -1.18 0.87 -10.32
C PRO A 8 -2.30 1.83 -9.92
N ASP A 9 -3.49 1.28 -9.70
CA ASP A 9 -4.69 1.95 -9.18
C ASP A 9 -4.95 1.62 -7.70
N PHE A 10 -4.17 0.71 -7.12
CA PHE A 10 -4.12 0.43 -5.69
C PHE A 10 -2.66 0.24 -5.27
N VAL A 11 -2.26 0.88 -4.17
CA VAL A 11 -0.91 0.77 -3.60
C VAL A 11 -1.00 0.58 -2.09
N LEU A 12 -0.48 -0.53 -1.60
CA LEU A 12 -0.31 -0.80 -0.17
C LEU A 12 1.19 -0.87 0.15
N CYS A 13 1.64 -0.01 1.06
CA CYS A 13 3.02 0.05 1.53
C CYS A 13 3.01 -0.10 3.05
N ILE A 14 3.78 -1.06 3.56
CA ILE A 14 3.87 -1.37 4.99
C ILE A 14 5.34 -1.42 5.37
N GLY A 15 5.71 -0.72 6.43
CA GLY A 15 7.08 -0.68 6.94
C GLY A 15 7.13 -0.34 8.43
N ASP A 16 8.24 -0.64 9.09
CA ASP A 16 8.40 -0.50 10.54
C ASP A 16 9.60 0.34 10.98
N ASP A 17 10.51 0.70 10.07
CA ASP A 17 11.75 1.35 10.45
C ASP A 17 12.00 2.67 9.72
N ARG A 18 13.19 3.23 9.96
CA ARG A 18 13.58 4.53 9.40
C ARG A 18 13.70 4.50 7.87
N SER A 19 14.09 3.36 7.29
CA SER A 19 14.24 3.24 5.83
C SER A 19 12.89 3.30 5.12
N ASP A 20 11.83 2.85 5.79
CA ASP A 20 10.46 2.89 5.26
C ASP A 20 9.88 4.31 5.20
N GLU A 21 10.35 5.22 6.06
CA GLU A 21 9.93 6.62 6.06
C GLU A 21 10.20 7.31 4.73
N ASP A 22 11.36 7.04 4.11
CA ASP A 22 11.68 7.58 2.80
C ASP A 22 10.80 6.95 1.70
N MET A 23 10.43 5.66 1.86
CA MET A 23 9.49 4.99 0.96
C MET A 23 8.09 5.61 1.02
N PHE A 24 7.58 5.90 2.22
CA PHE A 24 6.26 6.53 2.40
C PHE A 24 6.19 7.89 1.70
N GLU A 25 7.22 8.71 1.84
CA GLU A 25 7.30 10.03 1.21
C GLU A 25 7.32 9.94 -0.32
N VAL A 26 8.11 9.01 -0.87
CA VAL A 26 8.20 8.80 -2.32
C VAL A 26 6.85 8.34 -2.89
N ILE A 27 6.15 7.43 -2.22
CA ILE A 27 4.85 6.94 -2.70
C ILE A 27 3.80 8.06 -2.68
N ILE A 28 3.74 8.83 -1.59
CA ILE A 28 2.79 9.94 -1.45
C ILE A 28 3.06 11.02 -2.52
N SER A 29 4.32 11.40 -2.73
CA SER A 29 4.69 12.38 -3.76
C SER A 29 4.43 11.87 -5.19
N SER A 30 4.56 10.55 -5.41
CA SER A 30 4.31 9.92 -6.71
C SER A 30 2.84 9.97 -7.15
N MET A 31 1.90 10.22 -6.23
CA MET A 31 0.47 10.39 -6.57
C MET A 31 0.20 11.58 -7.50
N ALA A 32 1.09 12.58 -7.52
CA ALA A 32 1.01 13.71 -8.46
C ALA A 32 1.67 13.43 -9.81
N GLY A 33 2.39 12.31 -9.95
CA GLY A 33 3.15 11.94 -11.14
C GLY A 33 2.44 10.91 -12.03
N PRO A 34 3.02 10.59 -13.20
CA PRO A 34 2.43 9.62 -14.14
C PRO A 34 2.63 8.14 -13.72
N SER A 35 3.37 7.89 -12.63
CA SER A 35 3.74 6.54 -12.20
C SER A 35 2.59 5.78 -11.55
N ILE A 36 1.59 6.49 -11.01
CA ILE A 36 0.42 5.94 -10.31
C ILE A 36 -0.83 6.45 -11.03
N ALA A 37 -1.89 5.64 -11.09
CA ALA A 37 -3.13 6.07 -11.73
C ALA A 37 -3.71 7.31 -11.01
N PRO A 38 -4.33 8.28 -11.71
CA PRO A 38 -4.83 9.52 -11.09
C PRO A 38 -5.87 9.35 -9.97
N ARG A 39 -6.51 8.18 -9.91
CA ARG A 39 -7.52 7.83 -8.89
C ARG A 39 -7.07 6.68 -8.00
N ALA A 40 -5.77 6.41 -7.95
CA ALA A 40 -5.28 5.29 -7.19
C ALA A 40 -5.56 5.44 -5.70
N GLU A 41 -5.94 4.35 -5.05
CA GLU A 41 -6.05 4.29 -3.61
C GLU A 41 -4.70 3.91 -3.01
N VAL A 42 -4.14 4.79 -2.17
CA VAL A 42 -2.80 4.64 -1.60
C VAL A 42 -2.88 4.54 -0.09
N PHE A 43 -2.33 3.44 0.42
CA PHE A 43 -2.30 3.09 1.84
C PHE A 43 -0.85 2.88 2.26
N ALA A 44 -0.25 3.91 2.86
CA ALA A 44 1.04 3.83 3.53
C ALA A 44 0.82 3.61 5.03
N CYS A 45 1.37 2.53 5.56
CA CYS A 45 1.15 2.05 6.92
C CYS A 45 2.48 1.86 7.64
N THR A 46 2.65 2.50 8.80
CA THR A 46 3.74 2.15 9.72
C THR A 46 3.31 1.03 10.68
N VAL A 47 4.20 0.11 11.02
CA VAL A 47 3.92 -0.91 12.05
C VAL A 47 4.19 -0.32 13.43
N CYS A 48 3.28 -0.60 14.36
CA CYS A 48 3.15 0.01 15.68
C CYS A 48 2.83 1.51 15.63
N ARG A 49 2.22 2.02 16.70
CA ARG A 49 1.95 3.46 16.84
C ARG A 49 3.24 4.20 17.18
N LYS A 50 3.81 4.88 16.19
CA LYS A 50 5.00 5.73 16.33
C LYS A 50 4.93 6.95 15.41
N PRO A 51 5.72 8.01 15.66
CA PRO A 51 5.88 9.09 14.69
C PRO A 51 6.33 8.53 13.34
N SER A 52 5.59 8.85 12.28
CA SER A 52 5.84 8.36 10.92
C SER A 52 5.24 9.33 9.89
N LYS A 53 5.81 9.32 8.68
CA LYS A 53 5.28 9.94 7.46
C LYS A 53 4.14 9.12 6.85
N ALA A 54 3.95 7.86 7.25
CA ALA A 54 2.81 7.06 6.87
C ALA A 54 1.50 7.67 7.40
N LYS A 55 0.43 7.57 6.60
CA LYS A 55 -0.90 8.08 6.98
C LYS A 55 -1.61 7.15 7.96
N TYR A 56 -1.35 5.86 7.86
CA TYR A 56 -2.01 4.83 8.65
C TYR A 56 -0.99 4.07 9.50
N TYR A 57 -1.48 3.28 10.45
CA TYR A 57 -0.66 2.37 11.22
C TYR A 57 -1.36 1.02 11.40
N LEU A 58 -0.57 -0.02 11.60
CA LEU A 58 -1.02 -1.32 12.11
C LEU A 58 -0.48 -1.48 13.53
N ASP A 59 -1.28 -2.01 14.46
CA ASP A 59 -0.89 -2.05 15.88
C ASP A 59 0.34 -2.94 16.12
N ASP A 60 0.45 -4.04 15.38
CA ASP A 60 1.57 -4.97 15.43
C ASP A 60 1.71 -5.77 14.12
N THR A 61 2.63 -6.73 14.11
CA THR A 61 2.87 -7.60 12.95
C THR A 61 1.76 -8.63 12.70
N VAL A 62 0.95 -8.96 13.71
CA VAL A 62 -0.21 -9.87 13.56
C VAL A 62 -1.29 -9.20 12.71
N GLU A 63 -1.48 -7.90 12.88
CA GLU A 63 -2.41 -7.12 12.05
C GLU A 63 -2.01 -7.11 10.56
N ILE A 64 -0.72 -7.21 10.23
CA ILE A 64 -0.26 -7.37 8.83
C ILE A 64 -0.82 -8.67 8.24
N VAL A 65 -0.71 -9.76 8.99
CA VAL A 65 -1.21 -11.07 8.55
C VAL A 65 -2.72 -11.03 8.37
N ARG A 66 -3.45 -10.44 9.32
CA ARG A 66 -4.91 -10.28 9.25
C ARG A 66 -5.34 -9.45 8.03
N LEU A 67 -4.66 -8.33 7.77
CA LEU A 67 -4.91 -7.49 6.61
C LEU A 67 -4.72 -8.28 5.30
N MET A 68 -3.60 -8.98 5.16
CA MET A 68 -3.29 -9.75 3.95
C MET A 68 -4.26 -10.92 3.75
N GLN A 69 -4.66 -11.60 4.82
CA GLN A 69 -5.70 -12.63 4.77
C GLN A 69 -7.06 -12.05 4.34
N GLY A 70 -7.43 -10.87 4.84
CA GLY A 70 -8.65 -10.18 4.41
C GLY A 70 -8.63 -9.86 2.91
N LEU A 71 -7.51 -9.34 2.41
CA LEU A 71 -7.33 -9.04 0.99
C LEU A 71 -7.42 -10.32 0.12
N ALA A 72 -6.76 -11.40 0.55
CA ALA A 72 -6.81 -12.68 -0.16
C ALA A 72 -8.23 -13.25 -0.21
N ALA A 73 -8.95 -13.25 0.92
CA ALA A 73 -10.32 -13.77 1.01
C ALA A 73 -11.31 -13.01 0.12
N VAL A 74 -11.13 -11.70 -0.05
CA VAL A 74 -11.95 -10.90 -0.98
C VAL A 74 -11.55 -11.16 -2.43
N SER A 75 -10.24 -11.31 -2.70
CA SER A 75 -9.73 -11.59 -4.05
C SER A 75 -10.27 -12.89 -4.64
N GLU A 76 -10.54 -13.90 -3.81
CA GLU A 76 -11.09 -15.19 -4.26
C GLU A 76 -12.59 -15.10 -4.60
N GLN A 77 -13.32 -14.18 -3.95
CA GLN A 77 -14.76 -13.97 -4.19
C GLN A 77 -15.00 -13.33 -5.57
N THR A 78 -14.09 -12.47 -6.03
CA THR A 78 -14.17 -11.81 -7.35
C THR A 78 -13.97 -12.76 -8.54
N VAL A 79 -13.43 -13.96 -8.32
CA VAL A 79 -13.23 -14.97 -9.39
C VAL A 79 -14.47 -15.87 -9.56
N SER A 80 -15.41 -15.83 -8.62
CA SER A 80 -16.61 -16.69 -8.61
C SER A 80 -17.89 -15.97 -9.08
N GLY A 81 -17.77 -14.78 -9.66
CA GLY A 81 -18.88 -13.95 -10.16
C GLY A 81 -18.90 -13.80 -11.68
#